data_AF-A0A1M4RXQ1-F1
#
_entry.id   AF-A0A1M4RXQ1-F1
#
_cell.length_a   1.000
_cell.length_b   1.000
_cell.length_c   1.000
_cell.angle_alpha   90.00
_cell.angle_beta   90.00
_cell.angle_gamma   90.00
#
_symmetry.space_group_name_H-M   'P 1'
#
loop_
_entity.id
_entity.type
_entity.pdbx_description
1 polymer ?
#
loop_
_entity_poly.entity_id
_entity_poly.type
_entity_poly.pdbx_seq_one_letter_code
_entity_poly.pdbx_strand_id
1 'polypeptide(L)'
;MRFFTRIAISRRRRPAGLLLVLLVVCVPLVGCSLGPDQSSLDIPGFSPSATSISDQTNAQAALEYLAPDGEISDGKWMPGEQTRQRWEELTDRGWGSTAMEELTAAMAAASTMRGSQDEETLAAATWVTARSIEFAVDQVPPKNYTDAMKQNLAALLGNSPGEVVALAGGESLESSDLYGLSGLVTDAQFETALYRVIDDEHAADTLVTAMLSYHHNQIDEKIPTAADPETTLLGLYQSAAQTMGYLDGIAEIRTGNNRQDTIDLVDIRTVLRAQGYVDAAQYGLLSEETLDAAATGNNGGPFSFYDEVDGQPTITAPDPMTPDAAHEYITWQRQVNDPTMDRIDNEMVNTKAGYDQGQAAEVVK
;
A
#
# COMPACT_ATOMS: atom_id res chain seq x y z
N MET A 1 43.74 7.88 -50.21
CA MET A 1 42.92 8.06 -51.43
C MET A 1 41.63 8.76 -51.00
N ARG A 2 41.37 10.04 -51.36
CA ARG A 2 40.77 10.51 -52.63
C ARG A 2 39.35 9.91 -52.81
N PHE A 3 38.20 10.60 -52.96
CA PHE A 3 37.77 12.00 -53.18
C PHE A 3 36.24 12.12 -52.85
N PHE A 4 35.79 13.27 -52.34
CA PHE A 4 34.58 14.10 -52.63
C PHE A 4 33.20 13.45 -52.96
N THR A 5 32.05 14.00 -52.54
CA THR A 5 31.44 15.24 -53.09
C THR A 5 30.21 15.75 -52.29
N ARG A 6 30.09 17.09 -52.17
CA ARG A 6 28.97 17.91 -51.63
C ARG A 6 27.87 18.17 -52.68
N ILE A 7 26.67 18.62 -52.27
CA ILE A 7 25.80 19.66 -52.91
C ILE A 7 24.76 20.09 -51.84
N ALA A 8 24.83 21.28 -51.22
CA ALA A 8 24.31 22.63 -51.58
C ALA A 8 22.79 22.81 -51.36
N ILE A 9 22.36 23.44 -50.25
CA ILE A 9 21.90 24.85 -50.07
C ILE A 9 20.61 25.23 -50.85
N SER A 10 19.56 25.62 -50.11
CA SER A 10 18.68 26.72 -50.51
C SER A 10 18.17 27.48 -49.28
N ARG A 11 18.14 28.81 -49.41
CA ARG A 11 17.96 29.86 -48.40
C ARG A 11 16.79 30.73 -48.86
N ARG A 12 16.17 31.47 -47.93
CA ARG A 12 15.22 32.63 -48.08
C ARG A 12 13.74 32.26 -47.86
N ARG A 13 12.87 33.09 -47.28
CA ARG A 13 12.91 34.46 -46.70
C ARG A 13 11.58 34.67 -45.95
N ARG A 14 11.57 35.46 -44.86
CA ARG A 14 10.37 36.11 -44.28
C ARG A 14 9.89 37.27 -45.16
N PRO A 15 8.60 37.64 -45.08
CA PRO A 15 8.16 38.98 -44.64
C PRO A 15 7.05 38.85 -43.56
N ALA A 16 6.85 39.69 -42.53
CA ALA A 16 6.79 41.15 -42.33
C ALA A 16 5.49 41.83 -42.83
N GLY A 17 4.70 42.36 -41.87
CA GLY A 17 3.51 43.24 -42.04
C GLY A 17 2.21 42.55 -41.63
N LEU A 18 1.29 43.11 -40.83
CA LEU A 18 1.00 44.51 -40.52
C LEU A 18 0.26 44.63 -39.17
N LEU A 19 0.54 45.74 -38.48
CA LEU A 19 -0.07 46.24 -37.25
C LEU A 19 -1.51 46.71 -37.51
N LEU A 20 -2.47 46.39 -36.64
CA LEU A 20 -3.72 47.16 -36.52
C LEU A 20 -3.95 47.52 -35.05
N VAL A 21 -3.85 48.81 -34.78
CA VAL A 21 -4.16 49.47 -33.50
C VAL A 21 -5.64 49.82 -33.49
N LEU A 22 -6.37 49.43 -32.45
CA LEU A 22 -7.65 50.04 -32.09
C LEU A 22 -7.65 50.34 -30.59
N LEU A 23 -7.58 51.63 -30.26
CA LEU A 23 -7.79 52.19 -28.94
C LEU A 23 -9.23 52.71 -28.85
N VAL A 24 -10.03 52.20 -27.90
CA VAL A 24 -11.27 52.85 -27.43
C VAL A 24 -11.39 52.71 -25.91
N VAL A 25 -11.05 53.82 -25.25
CA VAL A 25 -11.50 54.47 -24.00
C VAL A 25 -12.45 53.73 -23.02
N CYS A 26 -12.06 53.76 -21.72
CA CYS A 26 -12.77 53.34 -20.50
C CYS A 26 -14.08 54.10 -20.17
N VAL A 27 -15.06 53.39 -19.56
CA VAL A 27 -15.91 53.79 -18.39
C VAL A 27 -16.36 52.47 -17.67
N PRO A 28 -16.47 52.40 -16.32
CA PRO A 28 -16.39 51.15 -15.56
C PRO A 28 -17.75 50.47 -15.37
N LEU A 29 -17.77 49.14 -15.44
CA LEU A 29 -18.86 48.33 -14.92
C LEU A 29 -18.26 47.34 -13.92
N VAL A 30 -18.64 47.55 -12.66
CA VAL A 30 -18.54 46.59 -11.57
C VAL A 30 -19.14 45.28 -12.05
N GLY A 31 -18.27 44.33 -12.38
CA GLY A 31 -18.59 42.93 -12.61
C GLY A 31 -18.02 42.14 -11.44
N CYS A 32 -18.91 41.59 -10.64
CA CYS A 32 -18.62 40.80 -9.45
C CYS A 32 -17.60 39.68 -9.73
N SER A 33 -16.67 39.53 -8.78
CA SER A 33 -16.21 38.24 -8.24
C SER A 33 -15.97 37.12 -9.25
N LEU A 34 -14.79 37.09 -9.86
CA LEU A 34 -14.12 35.82 -10.10
C LEU A 34 -13.24 35.55 -8.87
N GLY A 35 -13.70 34.63 -8.04
CA GLY A 35 -13.07 34.25 -6.77
C GLY A 35 -11.65 33.71 -6.95
N PRO A 36 -10.88 33.61 -5.85
CA PRO A 36 -9.52 33.09 -5.87
C PRO A 36 -9.50 31.66 -6.41
N ASP A 37 -8.41 31.30 -7.08
CA ASP A 37 -8.04 29.93 -7.46
C ASP A 37 -8.46 28.92 -6.36
N GLN A 38 -9.49 28.12 -6.61
CA GLN A 38 -9.95 27.04 -5.72
C GLN A 38 -9.04 25.80 -5.79
N SER A 39 -7.76 25.98 -6.09
CA SER A 39 -6.86 24.91 -6.52
C SER A 39 -6.23 24.14 -5.37
N SER A 40 -6.14 24.72 -4.18
CA SER A 40 -5.52 24.10 -3.01
C SER A 40 -6.48 24.01 -1.83
N LEU A 41 -6.36 22.93 -1.06
CA LEU A 41 -7.09 22.67 0.17
C LEU A 41 -6.59 23.54 1.34
N ASP A 42 -5.35 24.05 1.24
CA ASP A 42 -4.65 24.89 2.22
C ASP A 42 -4.75 24.36 3.66
N ILE A 43 -4.30 23.11 3.86
CA ILE A 43 -4.22 22.51 5.20
C ILE A 43 -3.04 23.12 5.96
N PRO A 44 -3.27 23.81 7.10
CA PRO A 44 -2.19 24.44 7.85
C PRO A 44 -1.17 23.41 8.36
N GLY A 45 0.11 23.62 8.05
CA GLY A 45 1.20 22.76 8.53
C GLY A 45 1.34 21.43 7.79
N PHE A 46 0.48 21.14 6.81
CA PHE A 46 0.55 19.94 5.99
C PHE A 46 1.26 20.19 4.65
N SER A 47 2.08 19.22 4.23
CA SER A 47 2.71 19.15 2.93
C SER A 47 2.43 17.76 2.32
N PRO A 48 1.77 17.70 1.15
CA PRO A 48 1.43 16.42 0.50
C PRO A 48 2.64 15.63 -0.03
N SER A 49 3.85 16.20 0.02
CA SER A 49 5.09 15.59 -0.50
C SER A 49 6.16 15.36 0.58
N ALA A 50 5.81 15.35 1.87
CA ALA A 50 6.77 15.12 2.96
C ALA A 50 7.16 13.63 3.08
N THR A 51 8.44 13.35 3.39
CA THR A 51 9.04 11.98 3.42
C THR A 51 10.06 11.75 4.56
N SER A 52 10.02 12.51 5.66
CA SER A 52 11.00 12.36 6.79
C SER A 52 10.38 12.79 8.11
N ILE A 53 10.99 12.51 9.29
CA ILE A 53 10.59 12.83 10.71
C ILE A 53 9.56 13.96 10.96
N SER A 54 9.52 14.99 10.13
CA SER A 54 8.32 15.82 9.91
C SER A 54 7.03 15.05 9.59
N ASP A 55 7.05 13.75 9.27
CA ASP A 55 5.89 13.00 8.80
C ASP A 55 4.89 12.75 9.93
N GLN A 56 5.34 12.64 11.19
CA GLN A 56 4.42 12.66 12.33
C GLN A 56 3.80 14.05 12.54
N THR A 57 4.57 15.13 12.41
CA THR A 57 4.02 16.49 12.48
C THR A 57 3.07 16.78 11.31
N ASN A 58 3.37 16.24 10.13
CA ASN A 58 2.57 16.34 8.92
C ASN A 58 1.27 15.54 9.07
N ALA A 59 1.36 14.31 9.57
CA ALA A 59 0.22 13.45 9.89
C ALA A 59 -0.65 14.08 10.98
N GLN A 60 -0.05 14.66 12.01
CA GLN A 60 -0.75 15.40 13.06
C GLN A 60 -1.51 16.59 12.47
N ALA A 61 -0.88 17.40 11.62
CA ALA A 61 -1.54 18.51 10.94
C ALA A 61 -2.72 18.04 10.07
N ALA A 62 -2.57 16.92 9.37
CA ALA A 62 -3.65 16.31 8.60
C ALA A 62 -4.79 15.82 9.50
N LEU A 63 -4.46 15.16 10.63
CA LEU A 63 -5.43 14.68 11.59
C LEU A 63 -6.19 15.84 12.25
N GLU A 64 -5.49 16.89 12.70
CA GLU A 64 -6.09 18.10 13.28
C GLU A 64 -7.00 18.84 12.29
N TYR A 65 -6.69 18.77 10.99
CA TYR A 65 -7.56 19.33 9.97
C TYR A 65 -8.82 18.48 9.74
N LEU A 66 -8.68 17.16 9.69
CA LEU A 66 -9.75 16.20 9.39
C LEU A 66 -10.63 15.88 10.62
N ALA A 67 -10.10 16.04 11.83
CA ALA A 67 -10.79 15.83 13.11
C ALA A 67 -10.35 16.90 14.15
N PRO A 68 -10.67 18.19 13.92
CA PRO A 68 -10.27 19.30 14.81
C PRO A 68 -10.86 19.22 16.22
N ASP A 69 -11.99 18.52 16.39
CA ASP A 69 -12.61 18.29 17.68
C ASP A 69 -13.36 16.95 17.76
N GLY A 70 -13.51 16.44 18.98
CA GLY A 70 -14.19 15.19 19.27
C GLY A 70 -13.83 14.70 20.65
N GLU A 71 -14.40 13.56 21.02
CA GLU A 71 -14.09 12.89 22.27
C GLU A 71 -14.35 11.39 22.14
N ILE A 72 -13.70 10.58 22.99
CA ILE A 72 -14.06 9.17 23.12
C ILE A 72 -15.31 9.05 23.99
N SER A 73 -16.36 8.44 23.44
CA SER A 73 -17.61 8.13 24.13
C SER A 73 -17.96 6.65 23.89
N ASP A 74 -18.25 5.91 24.96
CA ASP A 74 -18.52 4.47 24.91
C ASP A 74 -17.45 3.66 24.15
N GLY A 75 -16.18 4.02 24.35
CA GLY A 75 -15.03 3.36 23.70
C GLY A 75 -14.86 3.66 22.21
N LYS A 76 -15.65 4.60 21.66
CA LYS A 76 -15.59 5.00 20.25
C LYS A 76 -15.32 6.49 20.12
N TRP A 77 -14.53 6.87 19.13
CA TRP A 77 -14.36 8.28 18.79
C TRP A 77 -15.66 8.87 18.26
N MET A 78 -16.12 9.95 18.88
CA MET A 78 -17.28 10.72 18.46
C MET A 78 -16.81 12.10 17.98
N PRO A 79 -17.05 12.45 16.71
CA PRO A 79 -16.62 13.75 16.19
C PRO A 79 -17.36 14.89 16.90
N GLY A 80 -16.65 15.99 17.12
CA GLY A 80 -17.24 17.24 17.59
C GLY A 80 -17.99 17.99 16.48
N GLU A 81 -18.45 19.20 16.80
CA GLU A 81 -19.21 20.00 15.85
C GLU A 81 -18.34 20.49 14.69
N GLN A 82 -17.10 20.90 14.95
CA GLN A 82 -16.21 21.39 13.91
C GLN A 82 -15.79 20.27 12.95
N THR A 83 -15.56 19.06 13.47
CA THR A 83 -15.29 17.87 12.66
C THR A 83 -16.48 17.53 11.77
N ARG A 84 -17.72 17.55 12.29
CA ARG A 84 -18.91 17.30 11.46
C ARG A 84 -19.04 18.33 10.34
N GLN A 85 -18.96 19.62 10.67
CA GLN A 85 -19.02 20.70 9.69
C GLN A 85 -17.91 20.59 8.63
N ARG A 86 -16.69 20.22 9.04
CA ARG A 86 -15.56 19.98 8.13
C ARG A 86 -15.91 18.92 7.10
N TRP A 87 -16.43 17.77 7.51
CA TRP A 87 -16.77 16.68 6.59
C TRP A 87 -17.99 16.98 5.72
N GLU A 88 -18.95 17.77 6.20
CA GLU A 88 -20.04 18.31 5.38
C GLU A 88 -19.49 19.21 4.26
N GLU A 89 -18.61 20.16 4.60
CA GLU A 89 -17.96 21.05 3.63
C GLU A 89 -17.11 20.26 2.61
N LEU A 90 -16.38 19.24 3.04
CA LEU A 90 -15.61 18.38 2.16
C LEU A 90 -16.50 17.60 1.20
N THR A 91 -17.69 17.18 1.65
CA THR A 91 -18.64 16.41 0.82
C THR A 91 -19.34 17.28 -0.22
N ASP A 92 -19.74 18.50 0.15
CA ASP A 92 -20.49 19.42 -0.73
C ASP A 92 -19.62 20.17 -1.75
N ARG A 93 -18.28 20.06 -1.64
CA ARG A 93 -17.35 20.81 -2.49
C ARG A 93 -17.30 20.26 -3.92
N GLY A 94 -17.35 21.15 -4.90
CA GLY A 94 -17.09 20.83 -6.31
C GLY A 94 -15.60 20.66 -6.56
N TRP A 95 -15.09 19.44 -6.39
CA TRP A 95 -13.65 19.17 -6.41
C TRP A 95 -13.01 19.21 -7.80
N GLY A 96 -11.88 19.92 -7.91
CA GLY A 96 -10.90 19.71 -8.97
C GLY A 96 -9.91 18.58 -8.59
N SER A 97 -9.25 17.98 -9.58
CA SER A 97 -8.35 16.83 -9.36
C SER A 97 -7.21 17.14 -8.39
N THR A 98 -6.55 18.29 -8.50
CA THR A 98 -5.44 18.67 -7.60
C THR A 98 -5.86 18.76 -6.14
N ALA A 99 -7.03 19.34 -5.86
CA ALA A 99 -7.51 19.46 -4.49
C ALA A 99 -7.93 18.10 -3.89
N MET A 100 -8.36 17.16 -4.74
CA MET A 100 -8.62 15.76 -4.35
C MET A 100 -7.33 14.97 -4.07
N GLU A 101 -6.29 15.20 -4.86
CA GLU A 101 -4.96 14.63 -4.62
C GLU A 101 -4.40 15.12 -3.27
N GLU A 102 -4.51 16.42 -2.98
CA GLU A 102 -4.11 16.98 -1.68
C GLU A 102 -4.94 16.41 -0.51
N LEU A 103 -6.26 16.29 -0.69
CA LEU A 103 -7.14 15.73 0.35
C LEU A 103 -6.81 14.25 0.63
N THR A 104 -6.68 13.44 -0.42
CA THR A 104 -6.33 12.01 -0.26
C THR A 104 -4.95 11.82 0.35
N ALA A 105 -3.98 12.70 0.05
CA ALA A 105 -2.68 12.69 0.72
C ALA A 105 -2.81 12.98 2.23
N ALA A 106 -3.68 13.91 2.61
CA ALA A 106 -3.95 14.21 4.02
C ALA A 106 -4.64 13.04 4.73
N MET A 107 -5.61 12.39 4.08
CA MET A 107 -6.25 11.18 4.59
C MET A 107 -5.23 10.06 4.82
N ALA A 108 -4.34 9.83 3.85
CA ALA A 108 -3.25 8.86 3.97
C ALA A 108 -2.31 9.19 5.12
N ALA A 109 -1.87 10.45 5.24
CA ALA A 109 -1.01 10.89 6.34
C ALA A 109 -1.68 10.69 7.70
N ALA A 110 -2.94 11.11 7.87
CA ALA A 110 -3.68 10.94 9.11
C ALA A 110 -3.83 9.45 9.50
N SER A 111 -4.02 8.54 8.53
CA SER A 111 -4.14 7.10 8.80
C SER A 111 -2.89 6.46 9.42
N THR A 112 -1.70 7.05 9.24
CA THR A 112 -0.46 6.58 9.90
C THR A 112 -0.53 6.70 11.43
N MET A 113 -1.39 7.59 11.94
CA MET A 113 -1.54 7.83 13.38
C MET A 113 -2.36 6.76 14.10
N ARG A 114 -2.91 5.78 13.36
CA ARG A 114 -3.56 4.59 13.94
C ARG A 114 -2.60 3.73 14.78
N GLY A 115 -1.29 3.88 14.59
CA GLY A 115 -0.26 3.25 15.43
C GLY A 115 0.13 4.05 16.68
N SER A 116 -0.54 5.17 16.97
CA SER A 116 -0.21 6.04 18.11
C SER A 116 -0.39 5.32 19.46
N GLN A 117 0.45 5.66 20.42
CA GLN A 117 0.29 5.23 21.83
C GLN A 117 -0.69 6.12 22.60
N ASP A 118 -1.05 7.28 22.04
CA ASP A 118 -2.09 8.15 22.58
C ASP A 118 -3.47 7.66 22.10
N GLU A 119 -4.30 7.21 23.03
CA GLU A 119 -5.59 6.57 22.75
C GLU A 119 -6.54 7.51 22.00
N GLU A 120 -6.53 8.80 22.34
CA GLU A 120 -7.36 9.82 21.70
C GLU A 120 -6.96 10.01 20.23
N THR A 121 -5.67 10.17 19.98
CA THR A 121 -5.07 10.26 18.64
C THR A 121 -5.37 9.02 17.80
N LEU A 122 -5.17 7.82 18.36
CA LEU A 122 -5.44 6.55 17.67
C LEU A 122 -6.92 6.44 17.30
N ALA A 123 -7.83 6.76 18.22
CA ALA A 123 -9.26 6.67 18.00
C ALA A 123 -9.73 7.68 16.94
N ALA A 124 -9.23 8.92 17.01
CA ALA A 124 -9.50 9.95 16.00
C ALA A 124 -8.98 9.55 14.62
N ALA A 125 -7.74 9.05 14.52
CA ALA A 125 -7.14 8.59 13.27
C ALA A 125 -7.88 7.41 12.65
N THR A 126 -8.35 6.48 13.49
CA THR A 126 -9.15 5.34 13.06
C THR A 126 -10.49 5.78 12.51
N TRP A 127 -11.17 6.71 13.18
CA TRP A 127 -12.42 7.30 12.69
C TRP A 127 -12.22 8.08 11.38
N VAL A 128 -11.16 8.89 11.29
CA VAL A 128 -10.82 9.62 10.04
C VAL A 128 -10.53 8.64 8.91
N THR A 129 -9.84 7.54 9.17
CA THR A 129 -9.56 6.49 8.18
C THR A 129 -10.85 5.88 7.65
N ALA A 130 -11.78 5.51 8.53
CA ALA A 130 -13.10 5.01 8.15
C ALA A 130 -13.88 6.02 7.29
N ARG A 131 -13.92 7.28 7.74
CA ARG A 131 -14.62 8.35 7.02
C ARG A 131 -13.98 8.66 5.66
N SER A 132 -12.67 8.50 5.54
CA SER A 132 -11.92 8.66 4.29
C SER A 132 -12.26 7.56 3.28
N ILE A 133 -12.40 6.31 3.74
CA ILE A 133 -12.85 5.18 2.90
C ILE A 133 -14.27 5.44 2.39
N GLU A 134 -15.20 5.79 3.29
CA GLU A 134 -16.57 6.15 2.91
C GLU A 134 -16.59 7.30 1.89
N PHE A 135 -15.84 8.37 2.13
CA PHE A 135 -15.74 9.50 1.20
C PHE A 135 -15.21 9.08 -0.17
N ALA A 136 -14.12 8.31 -0.20
CA ALA A 136 -13.53 7.83 -1.45
C ALA A 136 -14.52 6.96 -2.24
N VAL A 137 -15.29 6.11 -1.55
CA VAL A 137 -16.24 5.19 -2.16
C VAL A 137 -17.51 5.90 -2.63
N ASP A 138 -18.11 6.71 -1.76
CA ASP A 138 -19.47 7.24 -1.97
C ASP A 138 -19.49 8.60 -2.68
N GLN A 139 -18.43 9.42 -2.51
CA GLN A 139 -18.39 10.78 -3.03
C GLN A 139 -17.56 10.93 -4.31
N VAL A 140 -16.52 10.11 -4.49
CA VAL A 140 -15.62 10.22 -5.65
C VAL A 140 -16.08 9.28 -6.77
N PRO A 141 -16.50 9.81 -7.94
CA PRO A 141 -16.84 8.97 -9.07
C PRO A 141 -15.62 8.15 -9.55
N PRO A 142 -15.78 6.87 -9.94
CA PRO A 142 -14.65 6.02 -10.35
C PRO A 142 -13.74 6.63 -11.44
N LYS A 143 -14.33 7.36 -12.38
CA LYS A 143 -13.60 8.04 -13.47
C LYS A 143 -12.72 9.22 -13.03
N ASN A 144 -12.89 9.70 -11.80
CA ASN A 144 -12.16 10.85 -11.25
C ASN A 144 -10.94 10.43 -10.42
N TYR A 145 -10.73 9.12 -10.21
CA TYR A 145 -9.54 8.62 -9.53
C TYR A 145 -8.31 8.86 -10.42
N THR A 146 -7.43 9.76 -9.98
CA THR A 146 -6.10 9.93 -10.58
C THR A 146 -5.12 8.93 -9.96
N ASP A 147 -3.99 8.71 -10.62
CA ASP A 147 -2.95 7.79 -10.14
C ASP A 147 -2.44 8.21 -8.75
N ALA A 148 -2.26 9.51 -8.51
CA ALA A 148 -1.88 10.05 -7.21
C ALA A 148 -2.94 9.76 -6.12
N MET A 149 -4.23 9.92 -6.42
CA MET A 149 -5.30 9.55 -5.48
C MET A 149 -5.27 8.06 -5.15
N LYS A 150 -5.04 7.20 -6.15
CA LYS A 150 -4.95 5.75 -5.94
C LYS A 150 -3.77 5.38 -5.05
N GLN A 151 -2.60 5.97 -5.28
CA GLN A 151 -1.41 5.75 -4.47
C GLN A 151 -1.62 6.22 -3.01
N ASN A 152 -2.22 7.40 -2.82
CA ASN A 152 -2.56 7.90 -1.49
C ASN A 152 -3.55 6.97 -0.77
N LEU A 153 -4.61 6.54 -1.45
CA LEU A 153 -5.62 5.65 -0.87
C LEU A 153 -5.08 4.24 -0.63
N ALA A 154 -4.15 3.76 -1.45
CA ALA A 154 -3.43 2.51 -1.21
C ALA A 154 -2.55 2.60 0.04
N ALA A 155 -1.87 3.72 0.27
CA ALA A 155 -1.15 3.96 1.53
C ALA A 155 -2.10 3.99 2.74
N LEU A 156 -3.27 4.63 2.61
CA LEU A 156 -4.31 4.63 3.65
C LEU A 156 -4.80 3.20 3.99
N LEU A 157 -5.08 2.40 2.97
CA LEU A 157 -5.51 1.01 3.13
C LEU A 157 -4.37 0.12 3.65
N GLY A 158 -3.13 0.39 3.25
CA GLY A 158 -1.93 -0.27 3.78
C GLY A 158 -1.68 0.00 5.26
N ASN A 159 -2.13 1.15 5.77
CA ASN A 159 -2.19 1.46 7.21
C ASN A 159 -3.37 0.77 7.93
N SER A 160 -4.08 -0.13 7.25
CA SER A 160 -5.15 -0.99 7.79
C SER A 160 -4.88 -2.48 7.59
N PRO A 161 -3.69 -3.00 7.97
CA PRO A 161 -3.30 -4.36 7.64
C PRO A 161 -4.15 -5.42 8.35
N GLY A 162 -4.56 -5.17 9.60
CA GLY A 162 -5.43 -6.08 10.34
C GLY A 162 -6.76 -6.30 9.63
N GLU A 163 -7.33 -5.22 9.06
CA GLU A 163 -8.58 -5.28 8.30
C GLU A 163 -8.42 -6.02 6.96
N VAL A 164 -7.30 -5.84 6.25
CA VAL A 164 -7.01 -6.59 5.01
C VAL A 164 -6.86 -8.08 5.30
N VAL A 165 -6.13 -8.44 6.35
CA VAL A 165 -5.90 -9.84 6.76
C VAL A 165 -7.22 -10.50 7.19
N ALA A 166 -8.07 -9.77 7.91
CA ALA A 166 -9.40 -10.24 8.31
C ALA A 166 -10.25 -10.64 7.09
N LEU A 167 -10.39 -9.73 6.12
CA LEU A 167 -11.15 -9.98 4.90
C LEU A 167 -10.53 -11.12 4.07
N ALA A 168 -9.19 -11.16 3.96
CA ALA A 168 -8.49 -12.26 3.30
C ALA A 168 -8.75 -13.63 3.96
N GLY A 169 -8.98 -13.65 5.28
CA GLY A 169 -9.39 -14.83 6.05
C GLY A 169 -10.88 -15.17 5.95
N GLY A 170 -11.69 -14.33 5.30
CA GLY A 170 -13.14 -14.48 5.20
C GLY A 170 -13.90 -13.98 6.43
N GLU A 171 -13.28 -13.14 7.26
CA GLU A 171 -13.95 -12.42 8.34
C GLU A 171 -14.66 -11.16 7.82
N SER A 172 -15.47 -10.53 8.67
CA SER A 172 -16.25 -9.34 8.32
C SER A 172 -15.91 -8.17 9.24
N LEU A 173 -15.69 -6.99 8.65
CA LEU A 173 -15.52 -5.71 9.34
C LEU A 173 -16.84 -5.18 9.89
N GLU A 174 -17.99 -5.69 9.46
CA GLU A 174 -19.29 -5.33 10.02
C GLU A 174 -19.54 -5.96 11.40
N SER A 175 -18.75 -6.98 11.75
CA SER A 175 -18.77 -7.57 13.09
C SER A 175 -18.19 -6.60 14.12
N SER A 176 -18.68 -6.67 15.36
CA SER A 176 -18.34 -5.69 16.40
C SER A 176 -16.95 -5.91 16.99
N ASP A 177 -16.16 -4.83 17.03
CA ASP A 177 -14.97 -4.59 17.87
C ASP A 177 -13.82 -5.62 17.76
N LEU A 178 -13.68 -6.30 16.61
CA LEU A 178 -12.53 -7.19 16.34
C LEU A 178 -11.31 -6.41 15.81
N TYR A 179 -11.55 -5.39 15.00
CA TYR A 179 -10.55 -4.59 14.30
C TYR A 179 -10.78 -3.11 14.54
N GLY A 180 -9.80 -2.26 14.24
CA GLY A 180 -9.94 -0.82 14.46
C GLY A 180 -11.09 -0.21 13.65
N LEU A 181 -11.29 -0.67 12.41
CA LEU A 181 -12.39 -0.20 11.56
C LEU A 181 -13.71 -0.98 11.75
N SER A 182 -13.77 -1.93 12.67
CA SER A 182 -14.96 -2.75 12.88
C SER A 182 -16.19 -1.91 13.22
N GLY A 183 -17.27 -2.10 12.45
CA GLY A 183 -18.53 -1.36 12.59
C GLY A 183 -18.46 0.12 12.18
N LEU A 184 -17.31 0.59 11.67
CA LEU A 184 -17.15 1.94 11.10
C LEU A 184 -17.18 1.93 9.56
N VAL A 185 -16.79 0.80 8.95
CA VAL A 185 -16.75 0.60 7.50
C VAL A 185 -17.38 -0.76 7.19
N THR A 186 -18.14 -0.86 6.11
CA THR A 186 -18.67 -2.16 5.62
C THR A 186 -17.61 -2.92 4.82
N ASP A 187 -17.78 -4.24 4.69
CA ASP A 187 -16.90 -5.07 3.86
C ASP A 187 -16.88 -4.52 2.43
N ALA A 188 -18.07 -4.24 1.87
CA ALA A 188 -18.24 -3.68 0.55
C ALA A 188 -17.56 -2.31 0.35
N GLN A 189 -17.55 -1.43 1.37
CA GLN A 189 -16.85 -0.14 1.28
C GLN A 189 -15.33 -0.34 1.23
N PHE A 190 -14.79 -1.17 2.13
CA PHE A 190 -13.34 -1.42 2.18
C PHE A 190 -12.85 -2.13 0.90
N GLU A 191 -13.56 -3.17 0.47
CA GLU A 191 -13.27 -3.91 -0.76
C GLU A 191 -13.42 -3.05 -2.01
N THR A 192 -14.43 -2.17 -2.06
CA THR A 192 -14.57 -1.21 -3.17
C THR A 192 -13.40 -0.23 -3.21
N ALA A 193 -12.90 0.22 -2.05
CA ALA A 193 -11.73 1.09 -2.00
C ALA A 193 -10.49 0.37 -2.54
N LEU A 194 -10.23 -0.88 -2.12
CA LEU A 194 -9.16 -1.73 -2.70
C LEU A 194 -9.32 -1.87 -4.21
N TYR A 195 -10.51 -2.28 -4.67
CA TYR A 195 -10.83 -2.46 -6.08
C TYR A 195 -10.57 -1.20 -6.93
N ARG A 196 -10.82 0.00 -6.40
CA ARG A 196 -10.64 1.25 -7.14
C ARG A 196 -9.18 1.68 -7.31
N VAL A 197 -8.28 1.17 -6.48
CA VAL A 197 -6.87 1.59 -6.46
C VAL A 197 -5.91 0.54 -7.02
N ILE A 198 -6.24 -0.75 -6.92
CA ILE A 198 -5.33 -1.87 -7.20
C ILE A 198 -4.91 -2.01 -8.68
N ASP A 199 -5.58 -1.30 -9.60
CA ASP A 199 -5.18 -1.25 -11.02
C ASP A 199 -4.01 -0.30 -11.30
N ASP A 200 -3.59 0.50 -10.33
CA ASP A 200 -2.35 1.26 -10.38
C ASP A 200 -1.20 0.41 -9.81
N GLU A 201 -0.13 0.25 -10.59
CA GLU A 201 1.02 -0.61 -10.25
C GLU A 201 1.72 -0.14 -8.95
N HIS A 202 1.84 1.16 -8.74
CA HIS A 202 2.46 1.71 -7.52
C HIS A 202 1.54 1.55 -6.30
N ALA A 203 0.24 1.69 -6.47
CA ALA A 203 -0.76 1.41 -5.45
C ALA A 203 -0.74 -0.07 -5.03
N ALA A 204 -0.69 -0.99 -6.01
CA ALA A 204 -0.59 -2.43 -5.76
C ALA A 204 0.72 -2.78 -5.03
N ASP A 205 1.86 -2.26 -5.47
CA ASP A 205 3.17 -2.44 -4.82
C ASP A 205 3.18 -1.91 -3.38
N THR A 206 2.54 -0.75 -3.14
CA THR A 206 2.38 -0.17 -1.80
C THR A 206 1.59 -1.11 -0.88
N LEU A 207 0.47 -1.67 -1.35
CA LEU A 207 -0.36 -2.60 -0.59
C LEU A 207 0.37 -3.90 -0.29
N VAL A 208 1.01 -4.50 -1.30
CA VAL A 208 1.81 -5.72 -1.14
C VAL A 208 2.92 -5.50 -0.13
N THR A 209 3.68 -4.41 -0.26
CA THR A 209 4.78 -4.06 0.66
C THR A 209 4.26 -3.87 2.09
N ALA A 210 3.17 -3.12 2.28
CA ALA A 210 2.58 -2.91 3.60
C ALA A 210 2.17 -4.24 4.26
N MET A 211 1.58 -5.16 3.50
CA MET A 211 1.17 -6.47 4.02
C MET A 211 2.38 -7.37 4.30
N LEU A 212 3.41 -7.37 3.45
CA LEU A 212 4.64 -8.11 3.71
C LEU A 212 5.32 -7.62 5.01
N SER A 213 5.44 -6.30 5.20
CA SER A 213 5.97 -5.73 6.44
C SER A 213 5.11 -6.08 7.65
N TYR A 214 3.78 -6.06 7.52
CA TYR A 214 2.89 -6.49 8.60
C TYR A 214 3.14 -7.94 9.00
N HIS A 215 3.14 -8.87 8.02
CA HIS A 215 3.35 -10.29 8.30
C HIS A 215 4.75 -10.57 8.87
N HIS A 216 5.78 -9.88 8.39
CA HIS A 216 7.13 -9.98 8.97
C HIS A 216 7.15 -9.53 10.43
N ASN A 217 6.54 -8.39 10.76
CA ASN A 217 6.43 -7.93 12.15
C ASN A 217 5.67 -8.93 13.03
N GLN A 218 4.63 -9.59 12.50
CA GLN A 218 3.89 -10.63 13.23
C GLN A 218 4.76 -11.87 13.52
N ILE A 219 5.66 -12.23 12.61
CA ILE A 219 6.63 -13.33 12.80
C ILE A 219 7.62 -12.96 13.91
N ASP A 220 8.24 -11.79 13.82
CA ASP A 220 9.20 -11.29 14.80
C ASP A 220 8.60 -11.18 16.20
N GLU A 221 7.32 -10.79 16.31
CA GLU A 221 6.62 -10.66 17.58
C GLU A 221 6.23 -12.02 18.19
N LYS A 222 5.71 -12.93 17.37
CA LYS A 222 5.02 -14.14 17.88
C LYS A 222 5.95 -15.34 18.05
N ILE A 223 6.91 -15.55 17.16
CA ILE A 223 7.77 -16.74 17.20
C ILE A 223 8.62 -16.84 18.47
N PRO A 224 9.28 -15.76 18.96
CA PRO A 224 10.15 -15.86 20.14
C PRO A 224 9.44 -16.34 21.42
N THR A 225 8.12 -16.23 21.49
CA THR A 225 7.31 -16.61 22.66
C THR A 225 6.39 -17.81 22.39
N ALA A 226 6.44 -18.38 21.18
CA ALA A 226 5.59 -19.49 20.78
C ALA A 226 5.95 -20.78 21.53
N ALA A 227 4.92 -21.50 22.00
CA ALA A 227 5.10 -22.83 22.56
C ALA A 227 5.51 -23.87 21.49
N ASP A 228 5.07 -23.64 20.25
CA ASP A 228 5.45 -24.41 19.06
C ASP A 228 5.82 -23.41 17.95
N PRO A 229 7.11 -23.01 17.87
CA PRO A 229 7.60 -22.07 16.86
C PRO A 229 7.36 -22.52 15.43
N GLU A 230 7.49 -23.82 15.12
CA GLU A 230 7.31 -24.34 13.76
C GLU A 230 5.85 -24.21 13.32
N THR A 231 4.91 -24.69 14.14
CA THR A 231 3.47 -24.57 13.82
C THR A 231 3.04 -23.10 13.75
N THR A 232 3.61 -22.24 14.58
CA THR A 232 3.31 -20.80 14.57
C THR A 232 3.83 -20.15 13.29
N LEU A 233 5.06 -20.44 12.87
CA LEU A 233 5.65 -19.92 11.64
C LEU A 233 4.81 -20.31 10.41
N LEU A 234 4.42 -21.58 10.34
CA LEU A 234 3.59 -22.10 9.26
C LEU A 234 2.23 -21.39 9.17
N GLY A 235 1.57 -21.16 10.30
CA GLY A 235 0.31 -20.41 10.33
C GLY A 235 0.46 -18.94 9.89
N LEU A 236 1.57 -18.30 10.23
CA LEU A 236 1.85 -16.92 9.82
C LEU A 236 2.13 -16.82 8.31
N TYR A 237 2.92 -17.73 7.75
CA TYR A 237 3.14 -17.77 6.30
C TYR A 237 1.90 -18.19 5.52
N GLN A 238 1.03 -19.04 6.08
CA GLN A 238 -0.27 -19.34 5.50
C GLN A 238 -1.14 -18.07 5.44
N SER A 239 -1.18 -17.27 6.51
CA SER A 239 -1.89 -15.99 6.56
C SER A 239 -1.33 -14.98 5.55
N ALA A 240 0.00 -14.90 5.42
CA ALA A 240 0.65 -14.07 4.41
C ALA A 240 0.24 -14.49 2.98
N ALA A 241 0.29 -15.79 2.67
CA ALA A 241 -0.12 -16.32 1.38
C ALA A 241 -1.60 -16.06 1.07
N GLN A 242 -2.50 -16.18 2.06
CA GLN A 242 -3.91 -15.84 1.92
C GLN A 242 -4.09 -14.35 1.62
N THR A 243 -3.39 -13.48 2.34
CA THR A 243 -3.46 -12.02 2.12
C THR A 243 -3.02 -11.64 0.71
N MET A 244 -1.94 -12.23 0.20
CA MET A 244 -1.46 -11.99 -1.16
C MET A 244 -2.44 -12.50 -2.22
N GLY A 245 -3.00 -13.70 -2.01
CA GLY A 245 -4.05 -14.23 -2.87
C GLY A 245 -5.29 -13.33 -2.90
N TYR A 246 -5.68 -12.74 -1.76
CA TYR A 246 -6.82 -11.83 -1.68
C TYR A 246 -6.62 -10.55 -2.50
N LEU A 247 -5.45 -9.91 -2.39
CA LEU A 247 -5.13 -8.74 -3.21
C LEU A 247 -5.11 -9.08 -4.71
N ASP A 248 -4.53 -10.24 -5.07
CA ASP A 248 -4.49 -10.78 -6.44
C ASP A 248 -5.90 -11.01 -7.00
N GLY A 249 -6.80 -11.62 -6.21
CA GLY A 249 -8.19 -11.83 -6.60
C GLY A 249 -8.93 -10.52 -6.90
N ILE A 250 -8.75 -9.49 -6.06
CA ILE A 250 -9.34 -8.17 -6.29
C ILE A 250 -8.72 -7.49 -7.53
N ALA A 251 -7.40 -7.61 -7.71
CA ALA A 251 -6.69 -7.09 -8.88
C ALA A 251 -7.21 -7.70 -10.19
N GLU A 252 -7.46 -9.01 -10.22
CA GLU A 252 -8.01 -9.68 -11.39
C GLU A 252 -9.46 -9.24 -11.67
N ILE A 253 -10.32 -9.09 -10.65
CA ILE A 253 -11.67 -8.53 -10.86
C ILE A 253 -11.61 -7.14 -11.52
N ARG A 254 -10.65 -6.31 -11.08
CA ARG A 254 -10.50 -4.94 -11.54
C ARG A 254 -9.95 -4.83 -12.95
N THR A 255 -8.89 -5.57 -13.25
CA THR A 255 -8.20 -5.50 -14.53
C THR A 255 -8.90 -6.32 -15.63
N GLY A 256 -9.66 -7.34 -15.21
CA GLY A 256 -10.25 -8.36 -16.06
C GLY A 256 -9.19 -9.24 -16.74
N ASN A 257 -9.62 -10.31 -17.43
CA ASN A 257 -8.73 -11.34 -18.00
C ASN A 257 -7.76 -10.86 -19.12
N ASN A 258 -7.67 -9.56 -19.41
CA ASN A 258 -7.00 -9.00 -20.60
C ASN A 258 -5.87 -8.01 -20.30
N ARG A 259 -5.48 -7.81 -19.04
CA ARG A 259 -4.33 -6.97 -18.67
C ARG A 259 -3.28 -7.80 -17.95
N GLN A 260 -2.04 -7.30 -18.05
CA GLN A 260 -0.93 -7.79 -17.25
C GLN A 260 -1.31 -7.59 -15.78
N ASP A 261 -1.11 -8.63 -14.99
CA ASP A 261 -1.43 -8.61 -13.57
C ASP A 261 -0.64 -7.48 -12.90
N THR A 262 -1.30 -6.64 -12.11
CA THR A 262 -0.59 -5.62 -11.31
C THR A 262 0.14 -6.27 -10.14
N ILE A 263 -0.22 -7.50 -9.80
CA ILE A 263 0.38 -8.32 -8.76
C ILE A 263 0.98 -9.57 -9.41
N ASP A 264 2.30 -9.70 -9.44
CA ASP A 264 2.91 -10.97 -9.87
C ASP A 264 2.90 -11.96 -8.70
N LEU A 265 1.82 -12.73 -8.58
CA LEU A 265 1.66 -13.70 -7.50
C LEU A 265 2.72 -14.82 -7.53
N VAL A 266 3.32 -15.10 -8.69
CA VAL A 266 4.39 -16.11 -8.79
C VAL A 266 5.66 -15.59 -8.12
N ASP A 267 6.02 -14.34 -8.41
CA ASP A 267 7.16 -13.67 -7.79
C ASP A 267 6.95 -13.48 -6.29
N ILE A 268 5.77 -13.02 -5.86
CA ILE A 268 5.44 -12.86 -4.44
C ILE A 268 5.51 -14.18 -3.69
N ARG A 269 5.00 -15.28 -4.28
CA ARG A 269 5.12 -16.61 -3.67
C ARG A 269 6.59 -17.05 -3.57
N THR A 270 7.40 -16.72 -4.56
CA THR A 270 8.83 -17.05 -4.54
C THR A 270 9.53 -16.30 -3.41
N VAL A 271 9.25 -15.01 -3.24
CA VAL A 271 9.77 -14.17 -2.16
C VAL A 271 9.34 -14.69 -0.78
N LEU A 272 8.05 -14.91 -0.58
CA LEU A 272 7.53 -15.40 0.70
C LEU A 272 8.12 -16.78 1.08
N ARG A 273 8.38 -17.67 0.11
CA ARG A 273 8.99 -19.00 0.39
C ARG A 273 10.42 -18.83 0.87
N ALA A 274 11.18 -18.01 0.15
CA ALA A 274 12.55 -17.71 0.50
C ALA A 274 12.67 -17.05 1.88
N GLN A 275 11.79 -16.08 2.19
CA GLN A 275 11.69 -15.48 3.52
C GLN A 275 11.34 -16.53 4.59
N GLY A 276 10.39 -17.43 4.31
CA GLY A 276 10.04 -18.50 5.24
C GLY A 276 11.21 -19.41 5.58
N TYR A 277 12.09 -19.70 4.62
CA TYR A 277 13.31 -20.45 4.88
C TYR A 277 14.33 -19.66 5.72
N VAL A 278 14.46 -18.35 5.48
CA VAL A 278 15.32 -17.46 6.26
C VAL A 278 14.85 -17.43 7.71
N ASP A 279 13.56 -17.22 7.94
CA ASP A 279 12.99 -17.19 9.29
C ASP A 279 13.10 -18.55 9.97
N ALA A 280 12.83 -19.65 9.24
CA ALA A 280 13.03 -20.99 9.77
C ALA A 280 14.50 -21.23 10.21
N ALA A 281 15.47 -20.72 9.44
CA ALA A 281 16.88 -20.78 9.82
C ALA A 281 17.15 -19.93 11.06
N GLN A 282 16.67 -18.68 11.09
CA GLN A 282 16.85 -17.72 12.18
C GLN A 282 16.32 -18.27 13.52
N TYR A 283 15.21 -19.02 13.49
CA TYR A 283 14.62 -19.62 14.67
C TYR A 283 15.07 -21.06 14.94
N GLY A 284 16.09 -21.56 14.24
CA GLY A 284 16.68 -22.88 14.47
C GLY A 284 15.74 -24.04 14.16
N LEU A 285 14.83 -23.86 13.20
CA LEU A 285 13.83 -24.85 12.79
C LEU A 285 14.29 -25.73 11.61
N LEU A 286 15.44 -25.42 11.04
CA LEU A 286 16.06 -26.21 9.98
C LEU A 286 17.08 -27.19 10.56
N SER A 287 17.26 -28.32 9.87
CA SER A 287 18.26 -29.33 10.24
C SER A 287 19.69 -28.85 10.00
N GLU A 288 20.65 -29.43 10.72
CA GLU A 288 22.08 -29.18 10.51
C GLU A 288 22.49 -29.51 9.07
N GLU A 289 21.98 -30.61 8.51
CA GLU A 289 22.24 -31.01 7.13
C GLU A 289 21.78 -29.95 6.11
N THR A 290 20.67 -29.26 6.40
CA THR A 290 20.16 -28.18 5.57
C THR A 290 21.06 -26.95 5.61
N LEU A 291 21.59 -26.60 6.80
CA LEU A 291 22.55 -25.51 6.96
C LEU A 291 23.92 -25.84 6.33
N ASP A 292 24.38 -27.09 6.43
CA ASP A 292 25.59 -27.56 5.76
C ASP A 292 25.47 -27.48 4.23
N ALA A 293 24.29 -27.78 3.70
CA ALA A 293 24.00 -27.61 2.27
C ALA A 293 24.02 -26.13 1.86
N ALA A 294 23.66 -25.19 2.74
CA ALA A 294 23.82 -23.76 2.47
C ALA A 294 25.31 -23.36 2.32
N ALA A 295 26.19 -23.99 3.12
CA ALA A 295 27.63 -23.73 3.11
C ALA A 295 28.38 -24.38 1.94
N THR A 296 27.84 -25.47 1.37
CA THR A 296 28.61 -26.33 0.43
C THR A 296 27.87 -26.73 -0.85
N GLY A 297 26.55 -26.56 -0.91
CA GLY A 297 25.69 -27.06 -1.99
C GLY A 297 25.79 -26.29 -3.31
N ASN A 298 26.32 -25.08 -3.31
CA ASN A 298 26.43 -24.25 -4.52
C ASN A 298 27.68 -24.61 -5.34
N ASN A 299 27.63 -25.74 -6.06
CA ASN A 299 28.75 -26.27 -6.85
C ASN A 299 30.03 -26.51 -6.04
N GLY A 300 29.89 -26.92 -4.77
CA GLY A 300 30.99 -27.16 -3.85
C GLY A 300 31.45 -25.92 -3.08
N GLY A 301 30.72 -24.80 -3.16
CA GLY A 301 30.92 -23.61 -2.34
C GLY A 301 29.62 -23.13 -1.67
N PRO A 302 29.69 -22.08 -0.85
CA PRO A 302 28.52 -21.52 -0.17
C PRO A 302 27.58 -20.80 -1.15
N PHE A 303 26.28 -20.82 -0.83
CA PHE A 303 25.33 -19.89 -1.42
C PHE A 303 25.64 -18.45 -0.99
N SER A 304 25.24 -17.46 -1.80
CA SER A 304 25.62 -16.06 -1.54
C SER A 304 25.01 -15.47 -0.27
N PHE A 305 23.90 -16.05 0.20
CA PHE A 305 23.22 -15.68 1.43
C PHE A 305 23.78 -16.36 2.69
N TYR A 306 24.67 -17.34 2.55
CA TYR A 306 25.25 -18.04 3.69
C TYR A 306 26.41 -17.23 4.29
N ASP A 307 26.40 -17.09 5.62
CA ASP A 307 27.50 -16.50 6.39
C ASP A 307 27.72 -17.27 7.71
N GLU A 308 28.83 -17.00 8.40
CA GLU A 308 29.10 -17.49 9.75
C GLU A 308 29.28 -16.31 10.72
N VAL A 309 28.36 -16.16 11.67
CA VAL A 309 28.45 -15.17 12.74
C VAL A 309 28.82 -15.87 14.04
N ASP A 310 29.93 -15.48 14.65
CA ASP A 310 30.49 -16.12 15.86
C ASP A 310 30.67 -17.66 15.73
N GLY A 311 30.96 -18.12 14.51
CA GLY A 311 31.11 -19.55 14.19
C GLY A 311 29.80 -20.33 14.18
N GLN A 312 28.66 -19.65 14.07
CA GLN A 312 27.35 -20.25 13.84
C GLN A 312 26.86 -19.96 12.42
N PRO A 313 26.32 -20.98 11.71
CA PRO A 313 25.67 -20.77 10.41
C PRO A 313 24.59 -19.69 10.50
N THR A 314 24.61 -18.75 9.58
CA THR A 314 23.61 -17.67 9.46
C THR A 314 23.13 -17.60 8.03
N ILE A 315 21.82 -17.62 7.84
CA ILE A 315 21.18 -17.38 6.54
C ILE A 315 20.76 -15.92 6.52
N THR A 316 21.42 -15.11 5.70
CA THR A 316 21.11 -13.69 5.54
C THR A 316 20.04 -13.48 4.48
N ALA A 317 19.39 -12.32 4.49
CA ALA A 317 18.47 -11.91 3.44
C ALA A 317 18.57 -10.42 3.14
N PRO A 318 18.38 -10.00 1.88
CA PRO A 318 18.14 -8.60 1.59
C PRO A 318 16.80 -8.15 2.18
N ASP A 319 16.76 -6.91 2.65
CA ASP A 319 15.56 -6.24 3.17
C ASP A 319 15.30 -4.95 2.35
N PRO A 320 14.28 -4.91 1.48
CA PRO A 320 13.33 -6.00 1.18
C PRO A 320 13.94 -7.08 0.27
N MET A 321 13.36 -8.30 0.32
CA MET A 321 13.76 -9.39 -0.57
C MET A 321 13.14 -9.25 -1.97
N THR A 322 13.96 -9.31 -3.02
CA THR A 322 13.50 -9.27 -4.41
C THR A 322 13.23 -10.68 -4.96
N PRO A 323 12.38 -10.83 -5.99
CA PRO A 323 12.15 -12.13 -6.65
C PRO A 323 13.44 -12.75 -7.19
N ASP A 324 14.33 -11.94 -7.76
CA ASP A 324 15.65 -12.38 -8.24
C ASP A 324 16.52 -12.93 -7.10
N ALA A 325 16.54 -12.26 -5.93
CA ALA A 325 17.28 -12.75 -4.77
C ALA A 325 16.67 -14.05 -4.22
N ALA A 326 15.35 -14.14 -4.21
CA ALA A 326 14.61 -15.31 -3.70
C ALA A 326 14.95 -16.60 -4.47
N HIS A 327 15.30 -16.53 -5.75
CA HIS A 327 15.64 -17.70 -6.57
C HIS A 327 16.81 -18.53 -6.06
N GLU A 328 17.78 -17.92 -5.38
CA GLU A 328 18.91 -18.66 -4.81
C GLU A 328 18.46 -19.56 -3.66
N TYR A 329 17.56 -19.07 -2.79
CA TYR A 329 16.97 -19.84 -1.70
C TYR A 329 16.11 -21.01 -2.21
N ILE A 330 15.38 -20.79 -3.31
CA ILE A 330 14.64 -21.89 -3.95
C ILE A 330 15.61 -22.94 -4.53
N THR A 331 16.78 -22.51 -5.02
CA THR A 331 17.80 -23.44 -5.50
C THR A 331 18.38 -24.26 -4.35
N TRP A 332 18.62 -23.64 -3.19
CA TRP A 332 19.02 -24.33 -1.97
C TRP A 332 17.97 -25.33 -1.49
N GLN A 333 16.69 -24.94 -1.40
CA GLN A 333 15.62 -25.85 -0.97
C GLN A 333 15.54 -27.11 -1.84
N ARG A 334 15.74 -27.01 -3.16
CA ARG A 334 15.74 -28.18 -4.05
C ARG A 334 16.89 -29.17 -3.83
N GLN A 335 17.91 -28.79 -3.08
CA GLN A 335 19.08 -29.64 -2.80
C GLN A 335 18.97 -30.36 -1.46
N VAL A 336 18.03 -29.95 -0.61
CA VAL A 336 17.85 -30.49 0.74
C VAL A 336 16.54 -31.26 0.82
N ASN A 337 16.40 -32.05 1.88
CA ASN A 337 15.15 -32.71 2.22
C ASN A 337 14.80 -32.35 3.67
N ASP A 338 14.38 -31.10 3.85
CA ASP A 338 14.05 -30.54 5.16
C ASP A 338 12.52 -30.50 5.35
N PRO A 339 11.97 -31.20 6.35
CA PRO A 339 10.53 -31.25 6.54
C PRO A 339 9.92 -29.87 6.83
N THR A 340 10.66 -28.96 7.46
CA THR A 340 10.17 -27.61 7.75
C THR A 340 10.01 -26.80 6.46
N MET A 341 11.01 -26.83 5.57
CA MET A 341 10.90 -26.18 4.26
C MET A 341 9.77 -26.76 3.41
N ASP A 342 9.61 -28.08 3.42
CA ASP A 342 8.52 -28.74 2.69
C ASP A 342 7.15 -28.34 3.23
N ARG A 343 7.01 -28.17 4.55
CA ARG A 343 5.77 -27.68 5.16
C ARG A 343 5.49 -26.22 4.80
N ILE A 344 6.50 -25.35 4.82
CA ILE A 344 6.38 -23.96 4.36
C ILE A 344 5.88 -23.92 2.92
N ASP A 345 6.48 -24.70 2.03
CA ASP A 345 6.05 -24.83 0.64
C ASP A 345 4.58 -25.22 0.52
N ASN A 346 4.15 -26.23 1.29
CA ASN A 346 2.78 -26.71 1.23
C ASN A 346 1.76 -25.67 1.73
N GLU A 347 2.05 -24.96 2.82
CA GLU A 347 1.15 -23.91 3.32
C GLU A 347 1.03 -22.75 2.33
N MET A 348 2.13 -22.41 1.67
CA MET A 348 2.20 -21.32 0.71
C MET A 348 1.59 -21.60 -0.66
N VAL A 349 1.37 -22.87 -1.01
CA VAL A 349 0.69 -23.25 -2.26
C VAL A 349 -0.81 -22.96 -2.17
N ASN A 350 -1.38 -22.76 -0.97
CA ASN A 350 -2.80 -22.52 -0.78
C ASN A 350 -3.21 -21.04 -0.73
N THR A 351 -2.62 -20.19 -1.59
CA THR A 351 -3.12 -18.82 -1.84
C THR A 351 -4.57 -18.79 -2.33
N LYS A 352 -5.07 -19.94 -2.81
CA LYS A 352 -6.42 -20.12 -3.33
C LYS A 352 -7.50 -19.64 -2.37
N ALA A 353 -7.36 -19.90 -1.07
CA ALA A 353 -8.39 -19.49 -0.11
C ALA A 353 -8.59 -17.97 -0.10
N GLY A 354 -7.50 -17.20 0.04
CA GLY A 354 -7.55 -15.75 -0.03
C GLY A 354 -7.96 -15.23 -1.40
N TYR A 355 -7.46 -15.86 -2.48
CA TYR A 355 -7.89 -15.54 -3.84
C TYR A 355 -9.40 -15.72 -4.05
N ASP A 356 -9.98 -16.80 -3.54
CA ASP A 356 -11.42 -17.03 -3.60
C ASP A 356 -12.19 -15.95 -2.81
N GLN A 357 -11.66 -15.49 -1.67
CA GLN A 357 -12.24 -14.35 -0.95
C GLN A 357 -12.15 -13.06 -1.78
N GLY A 358 -10.98 -12.78 -2.37
CA GLY A 358 -10.79 -11.61 -3.22
C GLY A 358 -11.75 -11.62 -4.42
N GLN A 359 -11.94 -12.78 -5.05
CA GLN A 359 -12.91 -12.98 -6.14
C GLN A 359 -14.37 -12.86 -5.70
N ALA A 360 -14.65 -13.12 -4.42
CA ALA A 360 -15.98 -12.99 -3.83
C ALA A 360 -16.29 -11.58 -3.30
N ALA A 361 -15.32 -10.67 -3.33
CA ALA A 361 -15.43 -9.30 -2.81
C ALA A 361 -16.66 -8.56 -3.37
N GLU A 362 -17.39 -7.89 -2.48
CA GLU A 362 -18.60 -7.12 -2.76
C GLU A 362 -18.26 -5.71 -3.27
N VAL A 363 -17.75 -5.63 -4.50
CA VAL A 363 -17.27 -4.37 -5.08
C VAL A 363 -18.34 -3.57 -5.84
N VAL A 364 -18.36 -2.25 -5.65
CA VAL A 364 -19.15 -1.30 -6.45
C VAL A 364 -18.32 -0.79 -7.63
N LYS A 365 -18.73 -1.17 -8.85
CA LYS A 365 -17.97 -0.95 -10.10
C LYS A 365 -18.02 0.48 -10.66
#